data_AF-A0A835FY98-F1
#
_entry.id   AF-A0A835FY98-F1
#
_cell.length_a   1.000
_cell.length_b   1.000
_cell.length_c   1.000
_cell.angle_alpha   90.00
_cell.angle_beta   90.00
_cell.angle_gamma   90.00
#
_symmetry.space_group_name_H-M   'P 1'
#
loop_
_entity.id
_entity.type
_entity.pdbx_description
1 polymer ?
#
loop_
_entity_poly.entity_id
_entity_poly.type
_entity_poly.pdbx_seq_one_letter_code
_entity_poly.pdbx_strand_id
1 'polypeptide(L)'
;MVKITTSTKHVVVKTAFCLLLPLLLFAVVFYLHFQTQLSVFSPICRCASQPAVAGAVDDDHVERLRASATFLPLKDTRHGAETWFISTLNATAEPDGEARNLVFPSPASSGRLLCLSAPSRHDGTKNAYALAWRDALPHGVASPLPLPGLTFVSETAYDHTNIWHGLTSLLPFASWHARNGCRSPPARWALFHHGEVRTEMSPWLATLAEATTGAEVAIETFEAAPSPVCFEEAVVFRANVARMNGERMLRAADFMRCKARAYCGVTRRRRAFKDEAAVTRVFDKECKRVAGCAVAAAHVSNLTFCEQVRLLSSMDVLISAHGAQMTNMLFMDRNSSVMEFYPLGWKERAGGGQYVFRWMAGWAGMRHEGS
;
A
#
# COMPACT_ATOMS: atom_id res chain seq x y z
N MET A 1 -18.79 73.03 46.82
CA MET A 1 -17.31 73.08 46.88
C MET A 1 -16.77 71.69 47.19
N VAL A 2 -16.54 70.84 46.17
CA VAL A 2 -15.64 69.67 46.25
C VAL A 2 -15.04 69.50 44.86
N LYS A 3 -13.71 69.41 44.75
CA LYS A 3 -12.98 69.26 43.48
C LYS A 3 -12.43 67.82 43.43
N ILE A 4 -13.13 66.92 42.75
CA ILE A 4 -12.67 65.52 42.63
C ILE A 4 -11.60 65.44 41.54
N THR A 5 -10.34 65.45 41.95
CA THR A 5 -9.20 65.14 41.08
C THR A 5 -9.17 63.65 40.77
N THR A 6 -9.44 63.29 39.51
CA THR A 6 -9.27 61.93 39.00
C THR A 6 -7.78 61.55 38.95
N SER A 7 -7.42 60.42 39.56
CA SER A 7 -6.03 59.98 39.68
C SER A 7 -5.48 59.46 38.35
N THR A 8 -4.64 60.26 37.70
CA THR A 8 -3.95 59.93 36.44
C THR A 8 -3.04 58.70 36.52
N LYS A 9 -2.68 58.23 37.73
CA LYS A 9 -1.76 57.08 37.92
C LYS A 9 -2.36 55.73 37.49
N HIS A 10 -3.68 55.53 37.60
CA HIS A 10 -4.29 54.24 37.27
C HIS A 10 -4.43 53.96 35.77
N VAL A 11 -4.51 55.00 34.94
CA VAL A 11 -4.62 54.84 33.48
C VAL A 11 -3.27 54.36 32.91
N VAL A 12 -2.19 55.05 33.27
CA VAL A 12 -0.83 54.76 32.78
C VAL A 12 -0.39 53.32 33.10
N VAL A 13 -0.71 52.81 34.30
CA VAL A 13 -0.37 51.43 34.69
C VAL A 13 -1.14 50.40 33.84
N LYS A 14 -2.42 50.63 33.54
CA LYS A 14 -3.18 49.72 32.65
C LYS A 14 -2.65 49.76 31.21
N THR A 15 -2.35 50.94 30.66
CA THR A 15 -1.82 51.06 29.29
C THR A 15 -0.43 50.41 29.18
N ALA A 16 0.43 50.58 30.19
CA ALA A 16 1.74 49.92 30.24
C ALA A 16 1.60 48.38 30.28
N PHE A 17 0.70 47.83 31.12
CA PHE A 17 0.51 46.37 31.20
C PHE A 17 -0.03 45.78 29.89
N CYS A 18 -0.96 46.47 29.21
CA CYS A 18 -1.52 46.02 27.93
C CYS A 18 -0.52 46.05 26.75
N LEU A 19 0.54 46.86 26.82
CA LEU A 19 1.58 46.93 25.78
C LEU A 19 2.81 46.06 26.09
N LEU A 20 3.21 45.98 27.37
CA LEU A 20 4.39 45.23 27.78
C LEU A 20 4.18 43.71 27.74
N LEU A 21 2.99 43.22 28.09
CA LEU A 21 2.71 41.77 28.04
C LEU A 21 2.86 41.16 26.63
N PRO A 22 2.23 41.72 25.57
CA PRO A 22 2.40 41.18 24.22
C PRO A 22 3.83 41.35 23.68
N LEU A 23 4.53 42.44 24.02
CA LEU A 23 5.94 42.61 23.64
C LEU A 23 6.85 41.56 24.31
N LEU A 24 6.61 41.24 25.58
CA LEU A 24 7.39 40.25 26.32
C LEU A 24 7.07 38.82 25.85
N LEU A 25 5.81 38.51 25.54
CA LEU A 25 5.42 37.27 24.86
C LEU A 25 6.07 37.15 23.47
N PHE A 26 6.07 38.21 22.67
CA PHE A 26 6.72 38.22 21.36
C PHE A 26 8.23 38.00 21.48
N ALA A 27 8.89 38.64 22.45
CA ALA A 27 10.31 38.44 22.74
C ALA A 27 10.63 37.01 23.21
N VAL A 28 9.78 36.39 24.03
CA VAL A 28 9.94 34.98 24.44
C VAL A 28 9.76 34.03 23.25
N VAL A 29 8.76 34.25 22.38
CA VAL A 29 8.57 33.46 21.15
C VAL A 29 9.78 33.63 20.22
N PHE A 30 10.29 34.85 20.05
CA PHE A 30 11.48 35.12 19.24
C PHE A 30 12.73 34.46 19.83
N TYR A 31 12.92 34.51 21.16
CA TYR A 31 14.03 33.87 21.86
C TYR A 31 13.98 32.34 21.73
N LEU A 32 12.81 31.72 21.90
CA LEU A 32 12.61 30.29 21.69
C LEU A 32 12.86 29.89 20.23
N HIS A 33 12.38 30.68 19.27
CA HIS A 33 12.64 30.41 17.85
C HIS A 33 14.13 30.55 17.51
N PHE A 34 14.80 31.57 18.05
CA PHE A 34 16.24 31.79 17.89
C PHE A 34 17.09 30.69 18.55
N GLN A 35 16.70 30.19 19.73
CA GLN A 35 17.28 28.99 20.36
C GLN A 35 17.15 27.77 19.43
N THR A 36 15.96 27.51 18.87
CA THR A 36 15.75 26.38 17.94
C THR A 36 16.44 26.53 16.58
N GLN A 37 16.81 27.76 16.18
CA GLN A 37 17.54 28.03 14.94
C GLN A 37 19.07 27.95 15.16
N LEU A 38 19.56 28.46 16.30
CA LEU A 38 20.98 28.35 16.68
C LEU A 38 21.40 26.91 17.00
N SER A 39 20.50 26.07 17.52
CA SER A 39 20.74 24.63 17.67
C SER A 39 20.90 23.88 16.33
N VAL A 40 20.56 24.51 15.20
CA VAL A 40 20.71 23.95 13.84
C VAL A 40 21.96 24.48 13.14
N PHE A 41 22.57 25.57 13.62
CA PHE A 41 23.77 26.16 13.04
C PHE A 41 24.82 26.57 14.08
N SER A 42 25.68 25.62 14.46
CA SER A 42 26.96 25.92 15.13
C SER A 42 28.01 24.85 14.85
N PRO A 43 28.91 25.08 13.87
CA PRO A 43 30.12 24.28 13.70
C PRO A 43 31.32 24.91 14.46
N ILE A 44 32.11 24.06 15.15
CA ILE A 44 33.54 24.23 15.48
C ILE A 44 33.87 25.27 16.60
N CYS A 45 34.78 25.05 17.58
CA CYS A 45 35.43 23.85 18.17
C CYS A 45 36.28 24.27 19.40
N ARG A 46 36.79 23.28 20.16
CA ARG A 46 37.92 23.29 21.13
C ARG A 46 37.73 23.94 22.52
N CYS A 47 37.52 23.07 23.51
CA CYS A 47 38.47 22.97 24.62
C CYS A 47 39.18 21.62 24.53
N ALA A 48 40.49 21.58 24.80
CA ALA A 48 41.31 20.39 24.64
C ALA A 48 41.61 19.74 26.00
N SER A 49 41.19 18.50 26.19
CA SER A 49 41.79 17.58 27.18
C SER A 49 41.36 16.13 26.96
N GLN A 50 42.35 15.24 26.94
CA GLN A 50 42.31 13.77 26.95
C GLN A 50 41.97 13.02 25.64
N PRO A 51 42.79 12.02 25.24
CA PRO A 51 42.52 11.16 24.09
C PRO A 51 41.62 9.96 24.43
N ALA A 52 40.71 9.66 23.50
CA ALA A 52 40.13 8.35 23.19
C ALA A 52 39.79 7.38 24.34
N VAL A 53 38.54 7.44 24.81
CA VAL A 53 37.82 6.25 25.36
C VAL A 53 36.39 6.15 24.81
N ALA A 54 35.71 7.29 24.58
CA ALA A 54 34.30 7.32 24.16
C ALA A 54 33.98 6.54 22.87
N GLY A 55 34.80 6.67 21.82
CA GLY A 55 34.55 6.00 20.53
C GLY A 55 34.62 4.46 20.61
N ALA A 56 35.59 3.92 21.36
CA ALA A 56 35.72 2.47 21.51
C ALA A 56 34.57 1.83 22.32
N VAL A 57 33.95 2.60 23.23
CA VAL A 57 32.77 2.16 23.97
C VAL A 57 31.53 2.18 23.06
N ASP A 58 31.36 3.22 22.24
CA ASP A 58 30.23 3.32 21.30
C ASP A 58 30.31 2.22 20.22
N ASP A 59 31.49 2.00 19.63
CA ASP A 59 31.74 0.91 18.67
C ASP A 59 31.47 -0.48 19.28
N ASP A 60 31.88 -0.74 20.54
CA ASP A 60 31.58 -2.00 21.24
C ASP A 60 30.07 -2.18 21.49
N HIS A 61 29.32 -1.11 21.76
CA HIS A 61 27.86 -1.19 21.90
C HIS A 61 27.17 -1.43 20.54
N VAL A 62 27.62 -0.77 19.47
CA VAL A 62 27.11 -1.00 18.11
C VAL A 62 27.42 -2.43 17.65
N GLU A 63 28.64 -2.93 17.83
CA GLU A 63 29.01 -4.31 17.48
C GLU A 63 28.21 -5.35 18.28
N ARG A 64 27.97 -5.12 19.57
CA ARG A 64 27.05 -5.97 20.36
C ARG A 64 25.62 -5.94 19.83
N LEU A 65 25.12 -4.79 19.37
CA LEU A 65 23.80 -4.69 18.74
C LEU A 65 23.77 -5.47 17.41
N ARG A 66 24.82 -5.38 16.58
CA ARG A 66 24.95 -6.17 15.34
C ARG A 66 24.95 -7.67 15.60
N ALA A 67 25.73 -8.10 16.60
CA ALA A 67 25.80 -9.50 17.03
C ALA A 67 24.49 -10.01 17.68
N SER A 68 23.69 -9.11 18.28
CA SER A 68 22.38 -9.46 18.88
C SER A 68 21.25 -9.64 17.87
N ALA A 69 21.46 -9.32 16.59
CA ALA A 69 20.44 -9.39 15.55
C ALA A 69 20.07 -10.84 15.20
N THR A 70 19.14 -11.42 15.95
CA THR A 70 18.67 -12.79 15.77
C THR A 70 17.81 -12.94 14.51
N PHE A 71 18.22 -13.85 13.62
CA PHE A 71 17.40 -14.30 12.50
C PHE A 71 16.37 -15.34 12.95
N LEU A 72 15.10 -15.07 12.65
CA LEU A 72 13.95 -15.91 12.96
C LEU A 72 13.35 -16.49 11.67
N PRO A 73 12.69 -17.67 11.71
CA PRO A 73 12.05 -18.25 10.53
C PRO A 73 11.07 -17.25 9.90
N LEU A 74 11.21 -16.99 8.60
CA LEU A 74 10.31 -16.11 7.88
C LEU A 74 8.90 -16.70 7.84
N LYS A 75 8.81 -18.02 7.65
CA LYS A 75 7.59 -18.82 7.73
C LYS A 75 7.58 -19.66 9.02
N ASP A 76 6.87 -19.20 10.03
CA ASP A 76 6.72 -19.90 11.30
C ASP A 76 5.54 -20.88 11.26
N THR A 77 5.82 -22.17 11.07
CA THR A 77 4.82 -23.24 10.91
C THR A 77 3.98 -23.53 12.16
N ARG A 78 4.29 -22.90 13.30
CA ARG A 78 3.46 -22.94 14.51
C ARG A 78 2.20 -22.06 14.39
N HIS A 79 2.15 -21.19 13.38
CA HIS A 79 1.09 -20.21 13.17
C HIS A 79 0.34 -20.47 11.85
N GLY A 80 -0.90 -19.98 11.78
CA GLY A 80 -1.71 -20.02 10.54
C GLY A 80 -1.26 -18.98 9.50
N ALA A 81 -1.68 -19.16 8.25
CA ALA A 81 -1.20 -18.41 7.09
C ALA A 81 -1.29 -16.87 7.20
N GLU A 82 -2.31 -16.31 7.89
CA GLU A 82 -2.41 -14.84 8.12
C GLU A 82 -1.32 -14.27 9.08
N THR A 83 -0.57 -15.15 9.75
CA THR A 83 0.29 -14.81 10.89
C THR A 83 1.69 -15.43 10.86
N TRP A 84 1.91 -16.48 10.06
CA TRP A 84 3.19 -17.20 9.99
C TRP A 84 4.37 -16.35 9.50
N PHE A 85 4.10 -15.27 8.77
CA PHE A 85 5.10 -14.49 8.06
C PHE A 85 5.51 -13.30 8.90
N ILE A 86 6.74 -13.28 9.43
CA ILE A 86 7.18 -12.31 10.46
C ILE A 86 6.32 -12.47 11.73
N SER A 87 6.26 -13.69 12.27
CA SER A 87 5.31 -14.09 13.34
C SER A 87 5.45 -13.33 14.67
N THR A 88 6.60 -12.72 14.96
CA THR A 88 6.82 -12.01 16.24
C THR A 88 6.12 -10.67 16.35
N LEU A 89 5.62 -10.11 15.25
CA LEU A 89 4.94 -8.81 15.25
C LEU A 89 3.47 -8.93 14.88
N ASN A 90 2.64 -8.21 15.65
CA ASN A 90 1.21 -8.06 15.40
C ASN A 90 0.98 -6.97 14.35
N ALA A 91 0.38 -7.35 13.23
CA ALA A 91 0.00 -6.42 12.16
C ALA A 91 -1.24 -5.59 12.56
N THR A 92 -1.17 -4.28 12.35
CA THR A 92 -2.24 -3.33 12.71
C THR A 92 -3.12 -3.00 11.51
N ALA A 93 -4.39 -2.71 11.76
CA ALA A 93 -5.38 -2.35 10.74
C ALA A 93 -5.91 -0.94 11.01
N GLU A 94 -5.04 0.06 10.80
CA GLU A 94 -5.33 1.45 11.17
C GLU A 94 -5.61 2.35 9.95
N PRO A 95 -6.71 3.13 9.94
CA PRO A 95 -7.86 3.05 10.87
C PRO A 95 -8.70 1.79 10.62
N ASP A 96 -9.69 1.57 11.49
CA ASP A 96 -10.61 0.43 11.45
C ASP A 96 -11.11 0.05 10.04
N GLY A 97 -11.11 -1.26 9.81
CA GLY A 97 -11.56 -1.88 8.56
C GLY A 97 -10.54 -1.83 7.42
N GLU A 98 -9.29 -1.45 7.68
CA GLU A 98 -8.19 -1.53 6.71
C GLU A 98 -7.50 -2.89 6.70
N ALA A 99 -6.67 -3.11 5.69
CA ALA A 99 -5.82 -4.29 5.64
C ALA A 99 -4.74 -4.24 6.73
N ARG A 100 -4.55 -5.38 7.40
CA ARG A 100 -3.48 -5.56 8.38
C ARG A 100 -2.11 -5.47 7.72
N ASN A 101 -1.28 -4.57 8.22
CA ASN A 101 0.08 -4.36 7.73
C ASN A 101 1.10 -4.23 8.88
N LEU A 102 2.36 -4.44 8.54
CA LEU A 102 3.51 -4.09 9.38
C LEU A 102 4.31 -2.99 8.65
N VAL A 103 4.68 -1.94 9.36
CA VAL A 103 5.52 -0.85 8.84
C VAL A 103 6.88 -0.91 9.52
N PHE A 104 7.95 -0.68 8.75
CA PHE A 104 9.32 -0.61 9.22
C PHE A 104 10.01 0.63 8.63
N PRO A 105 10.78 1.40 9.43
CA PRO A 105 10.78 1.39 10.89
C PRO A 105 9.44 1.87 11.46
N SER A 106 9.06 1.41 12.66
CA SER A 106 7.86 1.88 13.35
C SER A 106 7.97 1.73 14.88
N PRO A 107 7.07 2.31 15.69
CA PRO A 107 7.03 2.05 17.12
C PRO A 107 6.86 0.56 17.45
N ALA A 108 6.15 -0.21 16.61
CA ALA A 108 5.95 -1.65 16.78
C ALA A 108 7.23 -2.45 16.52
N SER A 109 8.08 -2.04 15.57
CA SER A 109 9.43 -2.58 15.43
C SER A 109 10.44 -1.98 16.42
N SER A 110 10.00 -1.07 17.30
CA SER A 110 10.88 -0.25 18.13
C SER A 110 11.95 0.47 17.30
N GLY A 111 11.55 1.12 16.20
CA GLY A 111 12.44 1.87 15.30
C GLY A 111 13.38 1.03 14.42
N ARG A 112 13.39 -0.30 14.57
CA ARG A 112 14.24 -1.20 13.77
C ARG A 112 13.71 -1.39 12.34
N LEU A 113 14.65 -1.53 11.41
CA LEU A 113 14.47 -1.89 10.01
C LEU A 113 14.15 -3.38 9.85
N LEU A 114 13.58 -3.75 8.70
CA LEU A 114 13.39 -5.14 8.29
C LEU A 114 14.59 -5.62 7.48
N CYS A 115 15.22 -6.72 7.91
CA CYS A 115 16.24 -7.44 7.15
C CYS A 115 15.72 -8.84 6.79
N LEU A 116 15.85 -9.25 5.52
CA LEU A 116 15.43 -10.56 5.03
C LEU A 116 16.63 -11.36 4.50
N SER A 117 16.75 -12.62 4.94
CA SER A 117 17.64 -13.62 4.34
C SER A 117 16.76 -14.65 3.64
N ALA A 118 16.67 -14.57 2.32
CA ALA A 118 15.67 -15.32 1.55
C ALA A 118 16.28 -16.17 0.40
N PRO A 119 17.12 -17.18 0.71
CA PRO A 119 17.76 -18.02 -0.31
C PRO A 119 16.80 -18.98 -1.03
N SER A 120 15.59 -19.20 -0.52
CA SER A 120 14.72 -20.30 -0.94
C SER A 120 13.48 -19.85 -1.73
N ARG A 121 13.31 -20.49 -2.89
CA ARG A 121 12.17 -20.32 -3.83
C ARG A 121 11.17 -21.48 -3.79
N HIS A 122 11.46 -22.53 -3.01
CA HIS A 122 10.70 -23.79 -3.00
C HIS A 122 10.41 -24.33 -1.59
N ASP A 123 10.91 -23.65 -0.56
CA ASP A 123 10.70 -23.99 0.84
C ASP A 123 10.84 -22.73 1.70
N GLY A 124 9.71 -22.09 2.02
CA GLY A 124 9.71 -20.84 2.80
C GLY A 124 10.20 -20.98 4.24
N THR A 125 10.37 -22.20 4.76
CA THR A 125 10.94 -22.41 6.11
C THR A 125 12.45 -22.17 6.16
N LYS A 126 13.13 -22.19 5.00
CA LYS A 126 14.56 -21.88 4.83
C LYS A 126 14.84 -20.38 4.68
N ASN A 127 13.81 -19.55 4.62
CA ASN A 127 13.94 -18.10 4.62
C ASN A 127 13.80 -17.57 6.04
N ALA A 128 14.47 -16.45 6.35
CA ALA A 128 14.52 -15.86 7.67
C ALA A 128 14.42 -14.31 7.62
N TYR A 129 14.07 -13.71 8.75
CA TYR A 129 14.11 -12.26 8.95
C TYR A 129 14.80 -11.89 10.26
N ALA A 130 15.36 -10.69 10.31
CA ALA A 130 15.85 -10.04 11.51
C ALA A 130 15.34 -8.61 11.58
N LEU A 131 15.34 -8.02 12.78
CA LEU A 131 15.06 -6.61 13.01
C LEU A 131 16.32 -5.95 13.57
N ALA A 132 16.84 -4.94 12.86
CA ALA A 132 18.11 -4.29 13.20
C ALA A 132 17.99 -2.77 13.14
N TRP A 133 18.87 -2.06 13.86
CA TRP A 133 18.95 -0.60 13.77
C TRP A 133 19.74 -0.16 12.53
N ARG A 134 19.53 1.08 12.06
CA ARG A 134 20.13 1.58 10.80
C ARG A 134 21.66 1.65 10.83
N ASP A 135 22.22 1.90 12.00
CA ASP A 135 23.64 1.94 12.37
C ASP A 135 24.20 0.54 12.75
N ALA A 136 23.37 -0.29 13.37
CA ALA A 136 23.68 -1.66 13.78
C ALA A 136 23.02 -2.74 12.89
N LEU A 137 23.29 -2.72 11.58
CA LEU A 137 22.87 -3.79 10.66
C LEU A 137 23.56 -5.13 10.97
N PRO A 138 22.92 -6.29 10.73
CA PRO A 138 23.52 -7.60 11.04
C PRO A 138 24.80 -7.87 10.25
N HIS A 139 25.67 -8.74 10.76
CA HIS A 139 26.85 -9.18 10.01
C HIS A 139 26.46 -9.96 8.74
N GLY A 140 27.30 -9.87 7.70
CA GLY A 140 27.11 -10.60 6.45
C GLY A 140 25.98 -10.05 5.55
N VAL A 141 25.44 -8.87 5.83
CA VAL A 141 24.49 -8.18 4.93
C VAL A 141 25.10 -7.93 3.54
N ALA A 142 24.24 -7.97 2.52
CA ALA A 142 24.62 -7.76 1.12
C ALA A 142 25.17 -6.35 0.82
N SER A 143 24.87 -5.37 1.68
CA SER A 143 25.26 -3.97 1.55
C SER A 143 25.49 -3.36 2.94
N PRO A 144 26.50 -2.48 3.12
CA PRO A 144 26.75 -1.80 4.39
C PRO A 144 25.68 -0.76 4.76
N LEU A 145 24.81 -0.40 3.81
CA LEU A 145 23.66 0.48 4.00
C LEU A 145 22.36 -0.25 3.61
N PRO A 146 21.22 0.05 4.24
CA PRO A 146 19.94 -0.51 3.83
C PRO A 146 19.55 0.00 2.44
N LEU A 147 18.81 -0.80 1.67
CA LEU A 147 18.35 -0.41 0.34
C LEU A 147 17.37 0.78 0.45
N PRO A 148 17.62 1.90 -0.27
CA PRO A 148 16.96 3.18 0.00
C PRO A 148 15.51 3.23 -0.45
N GLY A 149 14.68 4.01 0.25
CA GLY A 149 13.26 4.20 -0.07
C GLY A 149 12.37 2.97 0.13
N LEU A 150 11.06 3.16 -0.10
CA LEU A 150 10.01 2.21 0.26
C LEU A 150 10.09 0.86 -0.47
N THR A 151 10.17 -0.21 0.30
CA THR A 151 9.95 -1.59 -0.16
C THR A 151 8.51 -2.03 0.14
N PHE A 152 7.76 -2.43 -0.88
CA PHE A 152 6.53 -3.19 -0.66
C PHE A 152 6.87 -4.67 -0.51
N VAL A 153 6.43 -5.29 0.58
CA VAL A 153 6.60 -6.73 0.85
C VAL A 153 5.24 -7.39 0.84
N SER A 154 5.07 -8.41 -0.01
CA SER A 154 3.81 -9.15 -0.10
C SER A 154 4.04 -10.63 0.18
N GLU A 155 3.48 -11.13 1.27
CA GLU A 155 3.20 -12.55 1.46
C GLU A 155 1.73 -12.81 1.13
N THR A 156 1.49 -13.95 0.49
CA THR A 156 0.16 -14.38 0.08
C THR A 156 0.06 -15.90 0.18
N ALA A 157 -1.15 -16.40 0.51
CA ALA A 157 -1.47 -17.82 0.46
C ALA A 157 -1.75 -18.32 -0.98
N TYR A 158 -1.90 -17.38 -1.92
CA TYR A 158 -2.03 -17.61 -3.36
C TYR A 158 -0.75 -17.15 -4.09
N ASP A 159 -0.65 -17.42 -5.38
CA ASP A 159 0.45 -16.93 -6.24
C ASP A 159 0.30 -15.44 -6.65
N HIS A 160 1.30 -14.92 -7.39
CA HIS A 160 1.31 -13.58 -8.00
C HIS A 160 1.14 -13.59 -9.55
N THR A 161 0.95 -14.76 -10.16
CA THR A 161 0.90 -14.92 -11.63
C THR A 161 -0.54 -14.95 -12.16
N ASN A 162 -1.47 -15.46 -11.34
CA ASN A 162 -2.90 -15.35 -11.51
C ASN A 162 -3.37 -13.94 -11.14
N ILE A 163 -4.07 -13.29 -12.07
CA ILE A 163 -4.51 -11.90 -11.94
C ILE A 163 -5.50 -11.68 -10.78
N TRP A 164 -6.37 -12.65 -10.48
CA TRP A 164 -7.27 -12.58 -9.33
C TRP A 164 -6.49 -12.67 -8.02
N HIS A 165 -5.62 -13.68 -7.90
CA HIS A 165 -4.81 -13.89 -6.70
C HIS A 165 -3.96 -12.67 -6.36
N GLY A 166 -3.15 -12.19 -7.31
CA GLY A 166 -2.30 -11.02 -7.09
C GLY A 166 -3.08 -9.71 -6.94
N LEU A 167 -4.31 -9.58 -7.47
CA LEU A 167 -5.16 -8.42 -7.15
C LEU A 167 -5.53 -8.40 -5.66
N THR A 168 -5.77 -9.56 -5.03
CA THR A 168 -6.01 -9.62 -3.57
C THR A 168 -4.79 -9.25 -2.74
N SER A 169 -3.58 -9.34 -3.31
CA SER A 169 -2.33 -8.86 -2.71
C SER A 169 -2.11 -7.36 -2.93
N LEU A 170 -2.57 -6.83 -4.07
CA LEU A 170 -2.35 -5.44 -4.49
C LEU A 170 -3.38 -4.45 -3.94
N LEU A 171 -4.67 -4.84 -3.83
CA LEU A 171 -5.74 -4.03 -3.23
C LEU A 171 -5.40 -3.44 -1.84
N PRO A 172 -4.87 -4.24 -0.89
CA PRO A 172 -4.39 -3.76 0.41
C PRO A 172 -3.38 -2.62 0.31
N PHE A 173 -2.36 -2.81 -0.54
CA PHE A 173 -1.31 -1.84 -0.74
C PHE A 173 -1.81 -0.57 -1.45
N ALA A 174 -2.72 -0.72 -2.42
CA ALA A 174 -3.35 0.41 -3.09
C ALA A 174 -4.16 1.29 -2.10
N SER A 175 -4.91 0.68 -1.17
CA SER A 175 -5.59 1.39 -0.09
C SER A 175 -4.61 2.20 0.77
N TRP A 176 -3.54 1.55 1.22
CA TRP A 176 -2.51 2.13 2.07
C TRP A 176 -1.74 3.26 1.36
N HIS A 177 -1.31 3.05 0.12
CA HIS A 177 -0.55 4.03 -0.66
C HIS A 177 -1.38 5.29 -0.96
N ALA A 178 -2.65 5.13 -1.35
CA ALA A 178 -3.57 6.25 -1.55
C ALA A 178 -3.75 7.08 -0.28
N ARG A 179 -3.95 6.42 0.87
CA ARG A 179 -4.11 7.08 2.18
C ARG A 179 -2.87 7.77 2.69
N ASN A 180 -1.68 7.24 2.42
CA ASN A 180 -0.43 7.89 2.72
C ASN A 180 -0.09 9.02 1.71
N GLY A 181 -1.08 9.47 0.94
CA GLY A 181 -0.99 10.64 0.07
C GLY A 181 -0.16 10.42 -1.19
N CYS A 182 0.02 9.17 -1.62
CA CYS A 182 0.87 8.78 -2.75
C CYS A 182 2.32 9.32 -2.65
N ARG A 183 2.82 9.57 -1.43
CA ARG A 183 4.07 10.34 -1.18
C ARG A 183 5.31 9.77 -1.88
N SER A 184 5.44 8.45 -1.88
CA SER A 184 6.54 7.73 -2.54
C SER A 184 5.98 6.47 -3.21
N PRO A 185 6.27 6.22 -4.50
CA PRO A 185 6.09 4.89 -5.07
C PRO A 185 7.08 3.91 -4.41
N PRO A 186 6.81 2.59 -4.42
CA PRO A 186 7.80 1.60 -4.02
C PRO A 186 9.04 1.69 -4.92
N ALA A 187 10.22 1.75 -4.29
CA ALA A 187 11.50 1.58 -4.98
C ALA A 187 11.76 0.11 -5.34
N ARG A 188 11.11 -0.84 -4.65
CA ARG A 188 11.18 -2.28 -4.93
C ARG A 188 10.00 -3.08 -4.35
N TRP A 189 9.81 -4.28 -4.87
CA TRP A 189 8.74 -5.23 -4.56
C TRP A 189 9.35 -6.56 -4.14
N ALA A 190 9.26 -6.91 -2.85
CA ALA A 190 9.70 -8.21 -2.34
C ALA A 190 8.49 -9.15 -2.28
N LEU A 191 8.40 -10.08 -3.23
CA LEU A 191 7.24 -10.96 -3.40
C LEU A 191 7.49 -12.35 -2.82
N PHE A 192 6.55 -12.80 -2.01
CA PHE A 192 6.53 -14.10 -1.35
C PHE A 192 5.21 -14.82 -1.57
N HIS A 193 5.26 -16.15 -1.60
CA HIS A 193 4.11 -17.03 -1.60
C HIS A 193 4.42 -18.21 -0.68
N HIS A 194 3.64 -18.38 0.38
CA HIS A 194 3.95 -19.31 1.46
C HIS A 194 5.37 -19.14 2.05
N GLY A 195 5.87 -17.91 2.12
CA GLY A 195 7.22 -17.57 2.56
C GLY A 195 8.35 -17.85 1.56
N GLU A 196 8.04 -18.33 0.36
CA GLU A 196 9.01 -18.61 -0.71
C GLU A 196 9.18 -17.40 -1.64
N VAL A 197 10.41 -17.09 -2.04
CA VAL A 197 10.68 -15.96 -2.95
C VAL A 197 10.02 -16.18 -4.31
N ARG A 198 9.42 -15.12 -4.85
CA ARG A 198 8.89 -15.04 -6.22
C ARG A 198 9.56 -13.87 -6.95
N THR A 199 10.17 -14.14 -8.10
CA THR A 199 10.84 -13.12 -8.93
C THR A 199 9.99 -12.57 -10.07
N GLU A 200 8.76 -13.04 -10.18
CA GLU A 200 7.85 -12.70 -11.26
C GLU A 200 6.44 -12.46 -10.68
N MET A 201 5.70 -11.60 -11.36
CA MET A 201 4.26 -11.45 -11.19
C MET A 201 3.61 -11.40 -12.58
N SER A 202 2.29 -11.51 -12.65
CA SER A 202 1.56 -11.34 -13.90
C SER A 202 1.92 -10.00 -14.56
N PRO A 203 2.29 -9.95 -15.86
CA PRO A 203 2.54 -8.68 -16.55
C PRO A 203 1.35 -7.70 -16.47
N TRP A 204 0.12 -8.23 -16.46
CA TRP A 204 -1.10 -7.44 -16.25
C TRP A 204 -1.15 -6.80 -14.86
N LEU A 205 -0.71 -7.51 -13.81
CA LEU A 205 -0.60 -6.96 -12.46
C LEU A 205 0.55 -5.98 -12.33
N ALA A 206 1.67 -6.21 -13.03
CA ALA A 206 2.79 -5.28 -13.06
C ALA A 206 2.37 -3.93 -13.66
N THR A 207 1.70 -3.92 -14.82
CA THR A 207 1.14 -2.68 -15.41
C THR A 207 0.07 -2.03 -14.53
N LEU A 208 -0.76 -2.82 -13.83
CA LEU A 208 -1.74 -2.27 -12.88
C LEU A 208 -1.07 -1.62 -11.66
N ALA A 209 -0.04 -2.26 -11.12
CA ALA A 209 0.77 -1.74 -10.02
C ALA A 209 1.50 -0.46 -10.43
N GLU A 210 2.16 -0.45 -11.58
CA GLU A 210 2.80 0.73 -12.16
C GLU A 210 1.81 1.88 -12.35
N ALA A 211 0.66 1.64 -12.98
CA ALA A 211 -0.38 2.65 -13.14
C ALA A 211 -0.87 3.20 -11.79
N THR A 212 -0.99 2.33 -10.78
CA THR A 212 -1.47 2.66 -9.43
C THR A 212 -0.48 3.53 -8.65
N THR A 213 0.81 3.19 -8.68
CA THR A 213 1.88 3.85 -7.90
C THR A 213 2.56 5.00 -8.65
N GLY A 214 2.61 4.93 -9.98
CA GLY A 214 3.36 5.84 -10.84
C GLY A 214 4.83 5.45 -11.06
N ALA A 215 5.22 4.21 -10.76
CA ALA A 215 6.59 3.70 -11.00
C ALA A 215 6.60 2.23 -11.41
N GLU A 216 7.55 1.85 -12.25
CA GLU A 216 7.77 0.48 -12.72
C GLU A 216 7.99 -0.50 -11.55
N VAL A 217 7.54 -1.74 -11.73
CA VAL A 217 7.67 -2.79 -10.71
C VAL A 217 9.05 -3.44 -10.76
N ALA A 218 9.99 -2.90 -9.96
CA ALA A 218 11.27 -3.54 -9.68
C ALA A 218 11.10 -4.66 -8.63
N ILE A 219 11.18 -5.93 -9.03
CA ILE A 219 11.07 -7.08 -8.10
C ILE A 219 12.44 -7.36 -7.48
N GLU A 220 12.49 -7.46 -6.15
CA GLU A 220 13.69 -7.87 -5.41
C GLU A 220 13.88 -9.39 -5.55
N THR A 221 15.00 -9.79 -6.18
CA THR A 221 15.29 -11.19 -6.53
C THR A 221 16.09 -11.94 -5.47
N PHE A 222 16.65 -11.21 -4.49
CA PHE A 222 17.56 -11.69 -3.46
C PHE A 222 18.79 -12.42 -4.03
N GLU A 223 19.32 -11.94 -5.17
CA GLU A 223 20.50 -12.51 -5.85
C GLU A 223 21.76 -12.59 -4.97
N ALA A 224 21.91 -11.70 -4.00
CA ALA A 224 23.01 -11.72 -3.04
C ALA A 224 22.90 -12.83 -1.95
N ALA A 225 21.85 -13.65 -1.98
CA ALA A 225 21.63 -14.73 -1.02
C ALA A 225 22.85 -15.69 -0.94
N PRO A 226 23.24 -16.15 0.26
CA PRO A 226 22.49 -16.08 1.53
C PRO A 226 22.60 -14.74 2.30
N SER A 227 23.37 -13.77 1.80
CA SER A 227 23.60 -12.47 2.44
C SER A 227 22.26 -11.74 2.68
N PRO A 228 21.93 -11.33 3.92
CA PRO A 228 20.68 -10.65 4.20
C PRO A 228 20.58 -9.27 3.52
N VAL A 229 19.38 -8.91 3.08
CA VAL A 229 19.05 -7.59 2.51
C VAL A 229 18.20 -6.83 3.52
N CYS A 230 18.64 -5.64 3.91
CA CYS A 230 17.91 -4.74 4.81
C CYS A 230 17.28 -3.58 4.02
N PHE A 231 16.07 -3.17 4.37
CA PHE A 231 15.35 -2.09 3.69
C PHE A 231 15.29 -0.83 4.54
N GLU A 232 15.43 0.34 3.89
CA GLU A 232 15.34 1.63 4.59
C GLU A 232 13.93 1.89 5.12
N GLU A 233 12.94 1.59 4.30
CA GLU A 233 11.52 1.59 4.64
C GLU A 233 10.87 0.33 4.07
N ALA A 234 9.95 -0.30 4.81
CA ALA A 234 9.18 -1.42 4.31
C ALA A 234 7.73 -1.40 4.83
N VAL A 235 6.79 -1.78 3.97
CA VAL A 235 5.42 -2.11 4.37
C VAL A 235 5.09 -3.54 3.96
N VAL A 236 4.69 -4.36 4.93
CA VAL A 236 4.42 -5.80 4.74
C VAL A 236 2.92 -6.07 4.83
N PHE A 237 2.38 -6.73 3.81
CA PHE A 237 1.04 -7.31 3.82
C PHE A 237 1.17 -8.84 3.72
N ARG A 238 0.50 -9.56 4.65
CA ARG A 238 0.63 -11.03 4.80
C ARG A 238 -0.71 -11.77 4.92
N ALA A 239 -1.81 -11.09 4.64
CA ALA A 239 -3.16 -11.62 4.80
C ALA A 239 -4.08 -11.24 3.62
N ASN A 240 -3.50 -10.83 2.49
CA ASN A 240 -4.22 -10.33 1.31
C ASN A 240 -5.26 -9.27 1.75
N VAL A 241 -6.50 -9.34 1.24
CA VAL A 241 -7.62 -8.47 1.61
C VAL A 241 -8.32 -8.83 2.93
N ALA A 242 -7.82 -9.79 3.71
CA ALA A 242 -8.47 -10.18 4.96
C ALA A 242 -8.57 -8.99 5.94
N ARG A 243 -9.72 -8.90 6.63
CA ARG A 243 -10.11 -7.79 7.51
C ARG A 243 -10.36 -6.43 6.84
N MET A 244 -10.14 -6.27 5.53
CA MET A 244 -10.64 -5.09 4.82
C MET A 244 -12.17 -5.07 4.82
N ASN A 245 -12.77 -3.95 5.22
CA ASN A 245 -14.20 -3.74 5.13
C ASN A 245 -14.60 -3.33 3.69
N GLY A 246 -15.89 -3.43 3.36
CA GLY A 246 -16.39 -3.11 2.01
C GLY A 246 -16.13 -1.67 1.56
N GLU A 247 -16.06 -0.70 2.48
CA GLU A 247 -15.74 0.68 2.15
C GLU A 247 -14.27 0.86 1.75
N ARG A 248 -13.33 0.20 2.46
CA ARG A 248 -11.90 0.23 2.11
C ARG A 248 -11.62 -0.48 0.80
N MET A 249 -12.24 -1.65 0.58
CA MET A 249 -12.22 -2.34 -0.70
C MET A 249 -12.67 -1.42 -1.84
N LEU A 250 -13.80 -0.74 -1.66
CA LEU A 250 -14.38 0.17 -2.65
C LEU A 250 -13.52 1.40 -2.93
N ARG A 251 -12.92 2.00 -1.90
CA ARG A 251 -11.99 3.13 -2.07
C ARG A 251 -10.70 2.72 -2.77
N ALA A 252 -10.15 1.54 -2.45
CA ALA A 252 -8.98 0.99 -3.12
C ALA A 252 -9.27 0.66 -4.59
N ALA A 253 -10.41 0.00 -4.87
CA ALA A 253 -10.84 -0.30 -6.23
C ALA A 253 -11.07 0.97 -7.08
N ASP A 254 -11.74 1.99 -6.52
CA ASP A 254 -11.90 3.31 -7.17
C ASP A 254 -10.56 3.98 -7.47
N PHE A 255 -9.61 3.93 -6.53
CA PHE A 255 -8.27 4.51 -6.68
C PHE A 255 -7.50 3.83 -7.82
N MET A 256 -7.43 2.50 -7.82
CA MET A 256 -6.78 1.71 -8.86
C MET A 256 -7.43 1.94 -10.23
N ARG A 257 -8.77 1.99 -10.29
CA ARG A 257 -9.54 2.31 -11.51
C ARG A 257 -9.23 3.71 -12.03
N CYS A 258 -9.20 4.71 -11.16
CA CYS A 258 -8.88 6.09 -11.52
C CYS A 258 -7.47 6.19 -12.11
N LYS A 259 -6.50 5.56 -11.44
CA LYS A 259 -5.10 5.49 -11.84
C LYS A 259 -4.89 4.77 -13.18
N ALA A 260 -5.45 3.57 -13.35
CA ALA A 260 -5.40 2.82 -14.61
C ALA A 260 -6.02 3.60 -15.79
N ARG A 261 -7.15 4.29 -15.57
CA ARG A 261 -7.78 5.15 -16.59
C ARG A 261 -6.89 6.33 -16.97
N ALA A 262 -6.27 6.99 -16.00
CA ALA A 262 -5.35 8.11 -16.24
C ALA A 262 -4.13 7.64 -17.05
N TYR A 263 -3.48 6.55 -16.61
CA TYR A 263 -2.34 5.92 -17.28
C TYR A 263 -2.66 5.58 -18.75
N CYS A 264 -3.84 5.03 -19.02
CA CYS A 264 -4.27 4.65 -20.36
C CYS A 264 -4.89 5.79 -21.22
N GLY A 265 -4.86 7.04 -20.75
CA GLY A 265 -5.42 8.20 -21.46
C GLY A 265 -6.94 8.17 -21.59
N VAL A 266 -7.64 7.45 -20.70
CA VAL A 266 -9.10 7.33 -20.70
C VAL A 266 -9.72 8.57 -20.08
N THR A 267 -9.93 9.59 -20.91
CA THR A 267 -10.85 10.69 -20.58
C THR A 267 -12.24 10.10 -20.29
N ARG A 268 -12.98 10.70 -19.34
CA ARG A 268 -14.17 10.09 -18.74
C ARG A 268 -15.36 10.01 -19.70
N ARG A 269 -15.35 9.02 -20.61
CA ARG A 269 -16.44 8.75 -21.56
C ARG A 269 -17.62 8.08 -20.84
N ARG A 270 -18.47 8.90 -20.21
CA ARG A 270 -19.84 8.47 -19.92
C ARG A 270 -20.57 8.22 -21.23
N ARG A 271 -20.78 6.97 -21.61
CA ARG A 271 -21.81 6.59 -22.58
C ARG A 271 -22.39 5.26 -22.15
N ALA A 272 -23.72 5.19 -22.14
CA ALA A 272 -24.44 3.99 -21.79
C ALA A 272 -24.68 3.12 -23.03
N PHE A 273 -24.79 1.82 -22.83
CA PHE A 273 -25.40 0.93 -23.81
C PHE A 273 -26.88 0.72 -23.52
N LYS A 274 -27.70 0.72 -24.59
CA LYS A 274 -29.04 0.12 -24.58
C LYS A 274 -28.98 -1.35 -25.06
N ASP A 275 -27.81 -1.95 -24.89
CA ASP A 275 -27.47 -3.38 -24.84
C ASP A 275 -27.27 -4.18 -26.16
N GLU A 276 -26.31 -5.10 -26.12
CA GLU A 276 -25.25 -5.35 -27.10
C GLU A 276 -25.09 -6.79 -27.65
N ALA A 277 -24.44 -6.94 -28.83
CA ALA A 277 -24.19 -8.11 -29.72
C ALA A 277 -25.23 -9.25 -29.85
N ALA A 278 -25.69 -9.84 -28.76
CA ALA A 278 -26.73 -10.87 -28.68
C ALA A 278 -27.98 -10.34 -27.99
N VAL A 279 -27.78 -9.33 -27.16
CA VAL A 279 -28.77 -8.32 -26.91
C VAL A 279 -28.96 -7.41 -28.15
N THR A 280 -28.04 -7.38 -29.13
CA THR A 280 -28.39 -7.08 -30.56
C THR A 280 -29.20 -8.18 -31.27
N ARG A 281 -29.86 -9.06 -30.53
CA ARG A 281 -30.88 -9.97 -31.06
C ARG A 281 -32.11 -9.99 -30.16
N VAL A 282 -31.93 -9.73 -28.86
CA VAL A 282 -33.02 -9.51 -27.88
C VAL A 282 -33.46 -8.04 -27.85
N PHE A 283 -32.59 -7.07 -27.50
CA PHE A 283 -32.86 -5.65 -27.68
C PHE A 283 -32.75 -5.17 -29.13
N ASP A 284 -32.11 -5.84 -30.11
CA ASP A 284 -32.31 -5.41 -31.52
C ASP A 284 -33.76 -5.63 -31.97
N LYS A 285 -34.45 -6.57 -31.32
CA LYS A 285 -35.87 -6.86 -31.51
C LYS A 285 -36.79 -5.90 -30.72
N GLU A 286 -36.37 -5.43 -29.54
CA GLU A 286 -37.13 -4.44 -28.74
C GLU A 286 -36.77 -2.97 -29.02
N CYS A 287 -35.51 -2.63 -29.26
CA CYS A 287 -35.01 -1.28 -29.59
C CYS A 287 -35.55 -0.77 -30.94
N LYS A 288 -35.92 -1.67 -31.87
CA LYS A 288 -36.71 -1.33 -33.06
C LYS A 288 -38.05 -0.64 -32.74
N ARG A 289 -38.52 -0.67 -31.50
CA ARG A 289 -39.72 0.04 -31.01
C ARG A 289 -39.43 1.39 -30.34
N VAL A 290 -38.18 1.74 -30.04
CA VAL A 290 -37.83 2.99 -29.32
C VAL A 290 -36.53 3.60 -29.86
N ALA A 291 -36.66 4.71 -30.59
CA ALA A 291 -35.60 5.34 -31.39
C ALA A 291 -34.23 5.50 -30.68
N GLY A 292 -33.17 5.11 -31.40
CA GLY A 292 -31.77 5.48 -31.14
C GLY A 292 -30.97 4.61 -30.17
N CYS A 293 -30.60 3.37 -30.53
CA CYS A 293 -29.61 2.59 -29.77
C CYS A 293 -28.67 1.69 -30.60
N ALA A 294 -27.56 1.22 -30.00
CA ALA A 294 -26.40 0.58 -30.65
C ALA A 294 -25.57 -0.33 -29.71
N VAL A 295 -24.60 -1.09 -30.28
CA VAL A 295 -24.21 -2.45 -29.80
C VAL A 295 -22.81 -3.02 -30.20
N ALA A 296 -22.18 -3.89 -29.39
CA ALA A 296 -20.89 -4.56 -29.62
C ALA A 296 -20.62 -5.90 -28.86
N ALA A 297 -19.58 -6.65 -29.23
CA ALA A 297 -19.01 -7.79 -28.47
C ALA A 297 -17.48 -7.76 -28.52
N ALA A 298 -16.80 -8.25 -27.48
CA ALA A 298 -15.34 -8.17 -27.36
C ALA A 298 -14.69 -9.41 -26.71
N HIS A 299 -13.53 -9.81 -27.23
CA HIS A 299 -12.70 -10.87 -26.65
C HIS A 299 -11.53 -10.26 -25.87
N VAL A 300 -11.58 -10.37 -24.55
CA VAL A 300 -10.60 -9.77 -23.61
C VAL A 300 -9.19 -10.33 -23.78
N SER A 301 -9.03 -11.61 -24.14
CA SER A 301 -7.75 -12.31 -24.18
C SER A 301 -6.72 -11.72 -25.14
N ASN A 302 -7.17 -10.98 -26.15
CA ASN A 302 -6.32 -10.44 -27.21
C ASN A 302 -6.08 -8.92 -27.05
N LEU A 303 -6.56 -8.33 -25.95
CA LEU A 303 -6.47 -6.89 -25.68
C LEU A 303 -5.29 -6.60 -24.75
N THR A 304 -4.49 -5.60 -25.13
CA THR A 304 -3.49 -4.99 -24.24
C THR A 304 -4.16 -4.44 -22.97
N PHE A 305 -3.38 -4.24 -21.90
CA PHE A 305 -3.88 -3.67 -20.64
C PHE A 305 -4.74 -2.42 -20.87
N CYS A 306 -4.26 -1.47 -21.67
CA CYS A 306 -5.00 -0.23 -21.92
C CYS A 306 -6.21 -0.36 -22.85
N GLU A 307 -6.27 -1.37 -23.72
CA GLU A 307 -7.49 -1.69 -24.46
C GLU A 307 -8.54 -2.31 -23.54
N GLN A 308 -8.14 -3.19 -22.61
CA GLN A 308 -9.05 -3.70 -21.56
C GLN A 308 -9.59 -2.56 -20.69
N VAL A 309 -8.71 -1.65 -20.21
CA VAL A 309 -9.14 -0.48 -19.44
C VAL A 309 -10.12 0.38 -20.24
N ARG A 310 -9.84 0.68 -21.52
CA ARG A 310 -10.74 1.47 -22.38
C ARG A 310 -12.10 0.79 -22.59
N LEU A 311 -12.10 -0.50 -22.89
CA LEU A 311 -13.30 -1.31 -23.11
C LEU A 311 -14.19 -1.32 -21.86
N LEU A 312 -13.65 -1.80 -20.74
CA LEU A 312 -14.41 -1.99 -19.50
C LEU A 312 -14.82 -0.66 -18.86
N SER A 313 -14.04 0.41 -19.05
CA SER A 313 -14.45 1.77 -18.64
C SER A 313 -15.63 2.33 -19.43
N SER A 314 -16.10 1.64 -20.46
CA SER A 314 -17.30 1.98 -21.23
C SER A 314 -18.45 0.96 -21.08
N MET A 315 -18.33 -0.01 -20.17
CA MET A 315 -19.34 -1.06 -19.97
C MET A 315 -20.22 -0.81 -18.74
N ASP A 316 -21.53 -0.65 -18.95
CA ASP A 316 -22.53 -0.64 -17.86
C ASP A 316 -22.94 -2.06 -17.44
N VAL A 317 -22.94 -3.02 -18.38
CA VAL A 317 -23.29 -4.42 -18.14
C VAL A 317 -22.21 -5.32 -18.73
N LEU A 318 -21.69 -6.23 -17.90
CA LEU A 318 -20.75 -7.26 -18.32
C LEU A 318 -21.41 -8.63 -18.15
N ILE A 319 -21.67 -9.30 -19.26
CA ILE A 319 -22.23 -10.65 -19.28
C ILE A 319 -21.11 -11.63 -19.62
N SER A 320 -20.82 -12.60 -18.73
CA SER A 320 -19.74 -13.57 -18.98
C SER A 320 -19.99 -14.92 -18.34
N ALA A 321 -19.29 -15.94 -18.83
CA ALA A 321 -19.21 -17.23 -18.15
C ALA A 321 -18.29 -17.10 -16.91
N HIS A 322 -18.63 -17.81 -15.85
CA HIS A 322 -17.78 -17.92 -14.67
C HIS A 322 -16.41 -18.49 -15.06
N GLY A 323 -15.33 -17.86 -14.58
CA GLY A 323 -13.97 -18.31 -14.79
C GLY A 323 -12.94 -17.41 -14.13
N ALA A 324 -11.69 -17.85 -14.05
CA ALA A 324 -10.64 -17.17 -13.28
C ALA A 324 -10.11 -15.84 -13.86
N GLN A 325 -10.67 -15.33 -14.97
CA GLN A 325 -9.99 -14.35 -15.85
C GLN A 325 -10.71 -13.00 -16.04
N MET A 326 -11.83 -12.74 -15.37
CA MET A 326 -12.55 -11.46 -15.49
C MET A 326 -12.20 -10.44 -14.38
N THR A 327 -11.02 -10.57 -13.77
CA THR A 327 -10.52 -9.66 -12.72
C THR A 327 -10.44 -8.20 -13.18
N ASN A 328 -10.27 -7.98 -14.48
CA ASN A 328 -10.28 -6.66 -15.09
C ASN A 328 -11.64 -5.94 -15.01
N MET A 329 -12.74 -6.59 -14.60
CA MET A 329 -14.00 -5.94 -14.27
C MET A 329 -13.86 -4.81 -13.23
N LEU A 330 -12.75 -4.79 -12.47
CA LEU A 330 -12.29 -3.66 -11.66
C LEU A 330 -12.40 -2.31 -12.39
N PHE A 331 -12.18 -2.27 -13.71
CA PHE A 331 -12.18 -1.06 -14.53
C PHE A 331 -13.57 -0.51 -14.91
N MET A 332 -14.64 -1.26 -14.67
CA MET A 332 -16.03 -0.82 -14.90
C MET A 332 -16.45 0.27 -13.90
N ASP A 333 -17.44 1.09 -14.25
CA ASP A 333 -17.96 2.13 -13.33
C ASP A 333 -18.73 1.53 -12.14
N ARG A 334 -18.82 2.29 -11.04
CA ARG A 334 -19.73 1.94 -9.94
C ARG A 334 -21.17 1.90 -10.44
N ASN A 335 -21.97 0.99 -9.86
CA ASN A 335 -23.34 0.66 -10.26
C ASN A 335 -23.49 0.00 -11.63
N SER A 336 -22.40 -0.29 -12.36
CA SER A 336 -22.45 -1.29 -13.43
C SER A 336 -22.93 -2.65 -12.87
N SER A 337 -23.42 -3.51 -13.75
CA SER A 337 -23.92 -4.85 -13.41
C SER A 337 -23.07 -5.94 -14.05
N VAL A 338 -22.77 -7.00 -13.30
CA VAL A 338 -22.10 -8.20 -13.79
C VAL A 338 -23.12 -9.33 -13.80
N MET A 339 -23.39 -9.88 -14.99
CA MET A 339 -24.21 -11.09 -15.16
C MET A 339 -23.30 -12.28 -15.41
N GLU A 340 -23.52 -13.35 -14.66
CA GLU A 340 -22.63 -14.51 -14.62
C GLU A 340 -23.36 -15.80 -14.96
N PHE A 341 -22.80 -16.57 -15.92
CA PHE A 341 -23.29 -17.90 -16.28
C PHE A 341 -22.34 -18.99 -15.78
N TYR A 342 -22.84 -19.93 -15.00
CA TYR A 342 -22.03 -21.04 -14.48
C TYR A 342 -21.98 -22.20 -15.47
N PRO A 343 -20.78 -22.74 -15.80
CA PRO A 343 -20.66 -24.02 -16.49
C PRO A 343 -21.36 -25.13 -15.70
N LEU A 344 -21.92 -26.12 -16.40
CA LEU A 344 -22.62 -27.24 -15.77
C LEU A 344 -21.67 -28.02 -14.85
N GLY A 345 -22.09 -28.25 -13.60
CA GLY A 345 -21.26 -28.94 -12.61
C GLY A 345 -20.18 -28.07 -11.96
N TRP A 346 -20.22 -26.73 -12.12
CA TRP A 346 -19.24 -25.82 -11.52
C TRP A 346 -19.58 -25.41 -10.08
N LYS A 347 -20.86 -25.17 -9.77
CA LYS A 347 -21.32 -24.85 -8.40
C LYS A 347 -20.96 -25.95 -7.40
N GLU A 348 -21.01 -27.18 -7.87
CA GLU A 348 -20.75 -28.41 -7.15
C GLU A 348 -19.25 -28.68 -6.94
N ARG A 349 -18.37 -28.03 -7.70
CA ARG A 349 -16.92 -28.35 -7.75
C ARG A 349 -15.99 -27.18 -7.40
N ALA A 350 -16.43 -25.93 -7.57
CA ALA A 350 -15.54 -24.76 -7.46
C ALA A 350 -15.32 -24.25 -6.04
N GLY A 351 -15.98 -24.81 -5.03
CA GLY A 351 -15.82 -24.42 -3.62
C GLY A 351 -16.09 -22.93 -3.41
N GLY A 352 -15.16 -22.23 -2.75
CA GLY A 352 -15.24 -20.77 -2.59
C GLY A 352 -15.04 -19.98 -3.90
N GLY A 353 -14.38 -20.57 -4.90
CA GLY A 353 -14.09 -19.93 -6.19
C GLY A 353 -15.33 -19.48 -6.95
N GLN A 354 -16.48 -20.14 -6.73
CA GLN A 354 -17.75 -19.75 -7.35
C GLN A 354 -18.16 -18.30 -7.02
N TYR A 355 -17.74 -17.73 -5.89
CA TYR A 355 -18.15 -16.40 -5.47
C TYR A 355 -17.25 -15.25 -5.95
N VAL A 356 -16.21 -15.52 -6.75
CA VAL A 356 -15.20 -14.52 -7.14
C VAL A 356 -15.80 -13.30 -7.84
N PHE A 357 -16.73 -13.48 -8.79
CA PHE A 357 -17.37 -12.33 -9.47
C PHE A 357 -18.28 -11.54 -8.53
N ARG A 358 -19.01 -12.23 -7.64
CA ARG A 358 -19.82 -11.59 -6.59
C ARG A 358 -18.97 -10.76 -5.63
N TRP A 359 -17.81 -11.28 -5.22
CA TRP A 359 -16.86 -10.54 -4.39
C TRP A 359 -16.27 -9.34 -5.14
N MET A 360 -15.76 -9.53 -6.36
CA MET A 360 -15.24 -8.44 -7.21
C MET A 360 -16.28 -7.33 -7.45
N ALA A 361 -17.53 -7.70 -7.75
CA ALA A 361 -18.61 -6.73 -7.90
C ALA A 361 -18.85 -5.95 -6.61
N GLY A 362 -18.93 -6.64 -5.46
CA GLY A 362 -19.03 -5.99 -4.15
C GLY A 362 -17.86 -5.07 -3.83
N TRP A 363 -16.62 -5.47 -4.14
CA TRP A 363 -15.41 -4.67 -3.94
C TRP A 363 -15.35 -3.46 -4.86
N ALA A 364 -15.86 -3.57 -6.08
CA ALA A 364 -15.85 -2.51 -7.09
C ALA A 364 -17.07 -1.56 -7.02
N GLY A 365 -18.07 -1.88 -6.19
CA GLY A 365 -19.33 -1.12 -6.08
C GLY A 365 -20.30 -1.36 -7.24
N MET A 366 -20.30 -2.58 -7.78
CA MET A 366 -21.16 -3.06 -8.86
C MET A 366 -22.26 -3.98 -8.33
N ARG A 367 -23.30 -4.20 -9.14
CA ARG A 367 -24.32 -5.23 -8.91
C ARG A 367 -23.84 -6.56 -9.51
N HIS A 368 -24.17 -7.67 -8.85
CA HIS A 368 -23.94 -9.03 -9.37
C HIS A 368 -25.30 -9.71 -9.49
N GLU A 369 -25.63 -10.15 -10.70
CA GLU A 369 -26.92 -10.72 -11.08
C GLU A 369 -26.68 -12.04 -11.82
N GLY A 370 -26.55 -13.14 -11.08
CA GLY A 370 -26.28 -14.44 -11.68
C GLY A 370 -26.53 -15.58 -10.71
N SER A 371 -27.16 -16.65 -11.21
CA SER A 371 -27.38 -17.90 -10.48
C SER A 371 -26.97 -19.10 -11.31
#